data_AF-A0A913X6T1-F1
#
_entry.id   AF-A0A913X6T1-F1
#
_cell.length_a   1.000
_cell.length_b   1.000
_cell.length_c   1.000
_cell.angle_alpha   90.00
_cell.angle_beta   90.00
_cell.angle_gamma   90.00
#
_symmetry.space_group_name_H-M   'P 1'
#
loop_
_entity.id
_entity.type
_entity.pdbx_description
1 polymer ?
#
loop_
_entity_poly.entity_id
_entity_poly.type
_entity_poly.pdbx_seq_one_letter_code
_entity_poly.pdbx_strand_id
1 'polypeptide(L)'
;MAAVLLRRISPPIPLCNLRMIATCRHVQAGQKWRTSHGQAPDGLRYGPLTDKPDWSYADGRLAPETARRKRRMRNRLDVAQRISQLLTEIDEAKENTEQRSSSAQGKY
;
A
#
# COMPACT_ATOMS: atom_id res chain seq x y z
N MET A 1 -40.97 4.53 61.18
CA MET A 1 -39.53 4.22 61.31
C MET A 1 -39.22 2.97 60.50
N ALA A 2 -38.80 3.12 59.24
CA ALA A 2 -38.21 2.04 58.45
C ALA A 2 -37.29 2.67 57.39
N ALA A 3 -35.98 2.53 57.57
CA ALA A 3 -34.97 3.08 56.69
C ALA A 3 -34.75 2.14 55.49
N VAL A 4 -34.95 2.65 54.28
CA VAL A 4 -34.65 1.93 53.03
C VAL A 4 -33.14 2.05 52.75
N LEU A 5 -32.41 0.96 52.94
CA LEU A 5 -30.99 0.86 52.62
C LEU A 5 -30.78 0.81 51.10
N LEU A 6 -30.51 1.96 50.48
CA LEU A 6 -30.02 2.01 49.11
C LEU A 6 -28.55 1.56 49.07
N ARG A 7 -28.31 0.27 48.82
CA ARG A 7 -26.98 -0.23 48.45
C ARG A 7 -26.61 0.34 47.08
N ARG A 8 -25.77 1.37 47.06
CA ARG A 8 -25.07 1.84 45.85
C ARG A 8 -24.09 0.75 45.41
N ILE A 9 -24.42 0.01 44.36
CA ILE A 9 -23.48 -0.88 43.69
C ILE A 9 -22.64 0.00 42.74
N SER A 10 -21.38 0.23 43.10
CA SER A 10 -20.39 0.84 42.20
C SER A 10 -20.02 -0.17 41.12
N PRO A 11 -20.04 0.16 39.82
CA PRO A 11 -19.51 -0.75 38.80
C PRO A 11 -17.98 -0.87 38.95
N PRO A 12 -17.39 -2.06 38.71
CA PRO A 12 -15.94 -2.21 38.70
C PRO A 12 -15.39 -1.41 37.51
N ILE A 13 -14.53 -0.44 37.78
CA ILE A 13 -13.76 0.25 36.76
C ILE A 13 -12.91 -0.82 36.07
N PRO A 14 -13.08 -1.11 34.77
CA PRO A 14 -12.13 -1.96 34.09
C PRO A 14 -10.81 -1.22 34.09
N LEU A 15 -9.83 -1.74 34.84
CA LEU A 15 -8.44 -1.34 34.67
C LEU A 15 -8.06 -1.75 33.25
N CYS A 16 -8.20 -0.80 32.34
CA CYS A 16 -7.71 -0.90 30.97
C CYS A 16 -6.24 -1.27 31.09
N ASN A 17 -5.91 -2.52 30.74
CA ASN A 17 -4.55 -2.91 30.44
C ASN A 17 -4.05 -1.94 29.38
N LEU A 18 -3.26 -0.94 29.81
CA LEU A 18 -2.45 -0.09 28.95
C LEU A 18 -1.44 -1.00 28.28
N ARG A 19 -1.92 -1.69 27.25
CA ARG A 19 -1.13 -2.24 26.16
C ARG A 19 -0.28 -1.06 25.71
N MET A 20 1.01 -1.09 26.00
CA MET A 20 1.94 -0.01 25.67
C MET A 20 1.74 0.38 24.20
N ILE A 21 1.02 1.47 23.95
CA ILE A 21 0.97 2.11 22.66
C ILE A 21 2.27 2.90 22.60
N ALA A 22 3.26 2.35 21.91
CA ALA A 22 4.48 3.08 21.60
C ALA A 22 4.09 4.31 20.76
N THR A 23 4.10 5.49 21.38
CA THR A 23 3.79 6.79 20.72
C THR A 23 4.98 7.41 20.02
N CYS A 24 6.12 6.72 19.94
CA CYS A 24 7.16 7.13 19.01
C CYS A 24 6.69 6.80 17.60
N ARG A 25 6.09 7.78 16.90
CA ARG A 25 6.16 7.84 15.43
C ARG A 25 7.61 7.53 15.10
N HIS A 26 7.89 6.39 14.47
CA HIS A 26 9.20 6.13 13.89
C HIS A 26 9.40 7.28 12.90
N VAL A 27 10.10 8.33 13.32
CA VAL A 27 10.59 9.36 12.42
C VAL A 27 11.45 8.57 11.46
N GLN A 28 10.99 8.40 10.23
CA GLN A 28 11.74 7.73 9.20
C GLN A 28 12.94 8.62 8.90
N ALA A 29 13.99 8.46 9.70
CA ALA A 29 15.21 9.23 9.57
C ALA A 29 15.73 9.06 8.15
N GLY A 30 16.05 10.18 7.50
CA GLY A 30 16.54 10.19 6.12
C GLY A 30 15.48 9.95 5.04
N GLN A 31 14.17 10.00 5.34
CA GLN A 31 13.13 9.85 4.30
C GLN A 31 13.28 10.87 3.17
N LYS A 32 13.46 12.15 3.51
CA LYS A 32 13.66 13.24 2.54
C LYS A 32 14.85 12.97 1.62
N TRP A 33 15.96 12.52 2.20
CA TRP A 33 17.17 12.17 1.47
C TRP A 33 16.94 10.95 0.57
N ARG A 34 16.27 9.90 1.05
CA ARG A 34 15.96 8.72 0.22
C ARG A 34 15.08 9.09 -0.98
N THR A 35 14.01 9.86 -0.73
CA THR A 35 13.13 10.32 -1.81
C THR A 35 13.86 11.20 -2.82
N SER A 36 14.76 12.09 -2.36
CA SER A 36 15.55 12.92 -3.28
C SER A 36 16.52 12.11 -4.15
N HIS A 37 16.88 10.89 -3.72
CA HIS A 37 17.73 9.96 -4.46
C HIS A 37 16.91 8.87 -5.19
N GLY A 38 15.60 9.03 -5.34
CA GLY A 38 14.74 8.06 -6.02
C GLY A 38 14.59 6.72 -5.28
N GLN A 39 14.91 6.67 -3.99
CA GLN A 39 14.75 5.49 -3.15
C GLN A 39 13.41 5.49 -2.42
N ALA A 40 13.04 4.32 -1.90
CA ALA A 40 11.82 4.18 -1.12
C ALA A 40 11.87 5.05 0.14
N PRO A 41 10.77 5.75 0.50
CA PRO A 41 10.71 6.52 1.73
C PRO A 41 10.93 5.60 2.96
N ASP A 42 10.22 4.48 2.94
CA ASP A 42 10.36 3.36 3.86
C ASP A 42 11.38 2.41 3.24
N GLY A 43 12.51 2.15 3.90
CA GLY A 43 13.59 1.27 3.37
C GLY A 43 13.19 -0.20 3.12
N LEU A 44 11.91 -0.54 3.29
CA LEU A 44 11.32 -1.87 3.16
C LEU A 44 10.24 -1.99 2.07
N ARG A 45 9.86 -0.90 1.38
CA ARG A 45 8.78 -0.95 0.37
C ARG A 45 9.23 -1.64 -0.91
N TYR A 46 10.40 -1.25 -1.40
CA TYR A 46 11.03 -1.78 -2.61
C TYR A 46 12.54 -1.60 -2.49
N GLY A 47 13.30 -2.40 -3.23
CA GLY A 47 14.75 -2.33 -3.27
C GLY A 47 15.44 -3.64 -2.90
N PRO A 48 16.78 -3.66 -2.98
CA PRO A 48 17.55 -4.90 -2.88
C PRO A 48 17.37 -5.62 -1.54
N LEU A 49 17.14 -4.88 -0.45
CA LEU A 49 16.92 -5.46 0.88
C LEU A 49 15.60 -6.25 0.98
N THR A 50 14.60 -5.93 0.17
CA THR A 50 13.26 -6.55 0.26
C THR A 50 12.95 -7.47 -0.91
N ASP A 51 13.49 -7.16 -2.09
CA ASP A 51 13.21 -7.88 -3.33
C ASP A 51 14.19 -9.02 -3.60
N LYS A 52 15.39 -9.03 -2.97
CA LYS A 52 16.33 -10.16 -3.09
C LYS A 52 15.99 -11.27 -2.08
N PRO A 53 16.27 -12.54 -2.42
CA PRO A 53 16.14 -13.62 -1.46
C PRO A 53 17.27 -13.54 -0.42
N ASP A 54 16.92 -13.76 0.85
CA ASP A 54 17.88 -13.70 1.96
C ASP A 54 18.85 -14.91 1.98
N TRP A 55 18.51 -15.99 1.28
CA TRP A 55 19.30 -17.21 1.20
C TRP A 55 19.11 -17.92 -0.15
N SER A 56 19.98 -18.87 -0.46
CA SER A 56 19.88 -19.76 -1.62
C SER A 56 20.43 -21.15 -1.26
N TYR A 57 20.11 -22.17 -2.05
CA TYR A 57 20.67 -23.51 -1.83
C TYR A 57 22.16 -23.52 -2.21
N ALA A 58 22.96 -24.38 -1.56
CA ALA A 58 24.39 -24.52 -1.86
C ALA A 58 24.64 -24.90 -3.34
N ASP A 59 23.71 -25.64 -3.94
CA ASP A 59 23.74 -26.03 -5.36
C ASP A 59 23.47 -24.86 -6.33
N GLY A 60 23.18 -23.67 -5.83
CA GLY A 60 22.81 -22.50 -6.63
C GLY A 60 21.35 -22.44 -7.06
N ARG A 61 20.51 -23.39 -6.61
CA ARG A 61 19.05 -23.30 -6.82
C ARG A 61 18.51 -22.07 -6.07
N LEU A 62 17.57 -21.38 -6.70
CA LEU A 62 16.91 -20.23 -6.10
C LEU A 62 16.06 -20.67 -4.91
N ALA A 63 16.02 -19.84 -3.86
CA ALA A 63 15.11 -20.06 -2.75
C ALA A 63 13.65 -20.02 -3.24
N PRO A 64 12.77 -20.86 -2.68
CA PRO A 64 11.36 -20.83 -3.01
C PRO A 64 10.75 -19.47 -2.64
N GLU A 65 9.86 -19.01 -3.51
CA GLU A 65 9.24 -17.70 -3.38
C GLU A 65 8.26 -17.62 -2.19
N THR A 66 8.49 -16.66 -1.28
CA THR A 66 7.62 -16.47 -0.12
C THR A 66 6.24 -15.93 -0.52
N ALA A 67 5.19 -16.29 0.24
CA ALA A 67 3.83 -15.83 -0.02
C ALA A 67 3.71 -14.30 -0.06
N ARG A 68 4.47 -13.59 0.79
CA ARG A 68 4.51 -12.11 0.81
C ARG A 68 5.09 -11.54 -0.48
N ARG A 69 6.16 -12.15 -1.01
CA ARG A 69 6.80 -11.70 -2.25
C ARG A 69 5.88 -11.97 -3.46
N LYS A 70 5.22 -13.14 -3.51
CA LYS A 70 4.14 -13.42 -4.48
C LYS A 70 3.02 -12.37 -4.44
N ARG A 71 2.55 -12.02 -3.24
CA ARG A 71 1.50 -10.99 -3.07
C ARG A 71 1.96 -9.62 -3.59
N ARG A 72 3.18 -9.19 -3.25
CA ARG A 72 3.73 -7.92 -3.76
C ARG A 72 3.85 -7.92 -5.28
N MET A 73 4.28 -9.04 -5.86
CA MET A 73 4.38 -9.18 -7.31
C MET A 73 3.01 -9.05 -7.98
N ARG A 74 1.99 -9.75 -7.49
CA ARG A 74 0.62 -9.65 -8.01
C ARG A 74 0.10 -8.21 -7.95
N ASN A 75 0.22 -7.56 -6.79
CA ASN A 75 -0.20 -6.16 -6.66
C ASN A 75 0.51 -5.23 -7.66
N ARG A 76 1.81 -5.46 -7.94
CA ARG A 76 2.56 -4.67 -8.95
C ARG A 76 2.02 -4.93 -10.37
N LEU A 77 1.69 -6.18 -10.68
CA LEU A 77 1.08 -6.54 -11.97
C LEU A 77 -0.31 -5.93 -12.13
N ASP A 78 -1.16 -5.98 -11.10
CA ASP A 78 -2.50 -5.41 -11.14
C ASP A 78 -2.46 -3.90 -11.42
N VAL A 79 -1.53 -3.18 -10.78
CA VAL A 79 -1.30 -1.76 -11.03
C VAL A 79 -0.81 -1.51 -12.46
N ALA A 80 0.15 -2.30 -12.94
CA ALA A 80 0.68 -2.16 -14.30
C ALA A 80 -0.40 -2.42 -15.37
N GLN A 81 -1.22 -3.44 -15.17
CA GLN A 81 -2.36 -3.74 -16.03
C GLN A 81 -3.35 -2.57 -16.06
N ARG A 82 -3.65 -2.00 -14.89
CA ARG A 82 -4.56 -0.84 -14.81
C ARG A 82 -3.99 0.38 -15.53
N ILE A 83 -2.69 0.66 -15.38
CA ILE A 83 -2.02 1.75 -16.11
C ILE A 83 -2.13 1.53 -17.62
N SER A 84 -1.85 0.31 -18.10
CA SER A 84 -1.97 -0.02 -19.51
C SER A 84 -3.37 0.21 -20.04
N GLN A 85 -4.40 -0.24 -19.31
CA GLN A 85 -5.81 -0.02 -19.70
C GLN A 85 -6.16 1.47 -19.79
N LEU A 86 -5.73 2.27 -18.80
CA LEU A 86 -6.01 3.70 -18.80
C LEU A 86 -5.33 4.42 -19.97
N LEU A 87 -4.11 4.01 -20.34
CA LEU A 87 -3.42 4.58 -21.49
C LEU A 87 -4.15 4.25 -22.79
N THR A 88 -4.59 2.99 -22.97
CA THR A 88 -5.36 2.61 -24.16
C THR A 88 -6.69 3.35 -24.27
N GLU A 89 -7.40 3.52 -23.15
CA GLU A 89 -8.65 4.30 -23.11
C GLU A 89 -8.44 5.76 -23.55
N ILE A 90 -7.32 6.37 -23.15
CA ILE A 90 -6.97 7.75 -23.52
C ILE A 90 -6.65 7.86 -25.01
N ASP A 91 -5.85 6.92 -25.54
CA ASP A 91 -5.46 6.90 -26.95
C ASP A 91 -6.69 6.73 -27.86
N GLU A 92 -7.58 5.79 -27.52
CA GLU A 92 -8.85 5.59 -28.24
C GLU A 92 -9.75 6.84 -28.20
N ALA A 93 -9.86 7.51 -27.04
CA ALA A 93 -10.65 8.73 -26.92
C ALA A 93 -10.10 9.87 -27.80
N LYS A 94 -8.78 9.96 -27.93
CA LYS A 94 -8.12 10.93 -28.81
C LYS A 94 -8.42 10.65 -30.28
N GLU A 95 -8.23 9.40 -30.72
CA GLU A 95 -8.51 8.98 -32.11
C GLU A 95 -9.97 9.25 -32.49
N ASN A 96 -10.92 8.89 -31.61
CA ASN A 96 -12.34 9.13 -31.84
C ASN A 96 -12.66 10.63 -31.98
N THR A 97 -11.99 11.48 -31.20
CA THR A 97 -12.16 12.95 -31.28
C THR A 97 -11.62 13.50 -32.59
N GLU A 98 -10.44 13.03 -33.00
CA GLU A 98 -9.81 13.42 -34.27
C GLU A 98 -10.66 12.99 -35.47
N GLN A 99 -11.16 11.74 -35.48
CA GLN A 99 -12.08 11.23 -36.51
C GLN A 99 -13.39 12.03 -36.58
N ARG A 100 -13.93 12.46 -35.43
CA ARG A 100 -15.12 13.30 -35.39
C ARG A 100 -14.87 14.69 -35.98
N SER A 101 -13.68 15.26 -35.72
CA SER A 101 -13.30 16.56 -36.28
C SER A 101 -13.10 16.52 -37.80
N SER A 102 -12.46 15.47 -38.33
CA SER A 102 -12.23 15.31 -39.77
C SER A 102 -13.52 15.02 -40.54
N SER A 103 -14.38 14.16 -40.01
CA SER A 103 -15.70 13.88 -40.60
C SER A 103 -16.65 15.08 -40.59
N ALA A 104 -16.49 16.03 -39.67
CA ALA A 104 -17.24 17.28 -39.67
C ALA A 104 -16.74 18.26 -40.75
N GLN A 105 -15.42 18.28 -41.03
CA GLN A 105 -14.82 19.16 -42.04
C GLN A 105 -15.20 18.75 -43.47
N GLY A 106 -15.24 17.44 -43.78
CA GLY A 106 -15.57 16.95 -45.13
C GLY A 106 -17.04 17.06 -45.55
N LYS A 107 -17.92 17.65 -44.71
CA LYS A 107 -19.34 17.85 -45.01
C LYS A 107 -19.67 19.22 -45.62
N TYR A 108 -18.68 20.10 -45.73
CA TYR A 108 -18.76 21.42 -46.36
C TYR A 108 -17.83 21.47 -47.55
#